data_AF-A0A0A9HN21-F1
#
_entry.id   AF-A0A0A9HN21-F1
#
_cell.length_a   1.000
_cell.length_b   1.000
_cell.length_c   1.000
_cell.angle_alpha   90.00
_cell.angle_beta   90.00
_cell.angle_gamma   90.00
#
_symmetry.space_group_name_H-M   'P 1'
#
loop_
_entity.id
_entity.type
_entity.pdbx_description
1 polymer ?
#
loop_
_entity_poly.entity_id
_entity_poly.type
_entity_poly.pdbx_seq_one_letter_code
_entity_poly.pdbx_strand_id
1 'polypeptide(L)'
;MVTESGGFDYPRASKVHRPSDDEDIAFMSVIELGELIRTKKVTSRELTDIFLRRLKRYSPVLQSVITFTEDLAYKQAKEADDLLEQGKYLGPLHGIPYGLKDIIAVPHYKTTWGSRTFKNQVLDMEAYVYKRLKSAGAVLVAKLVTGSPAYDDIWFGGRTRNPWNIEEFSNGSSAGPAASTAAGMVPFAIGSETVGSITYPAARCGVAALRPTFGTVAWTDVMSISESLVFSWKLFVNIVRLVLIS
;
A
#
# COMPACT_ATOMS: atom_id res chain seq x y z
N MET A 1 9.95 -23.98 25.25
CA MET A 1 10.98 -23.17 24.59
C MET A 1 10.49 -22.91 23.18
N VAL A 2 10.00 -21.71 22.89
CA VAL A 2 9.64 -21.32 21.52
C VAL A 2 10.96 -20.96 20.85
N THR A 3 11.40 -21.80 19.93
CA THR A 3 12.55 -21.56 19.06
C THR A 3 12.39 -20.21 18.38
N GLU A 4 13.43 -19.37 18.41
CA GLU A 4 13.52 -18.16 17.61
C GLU A 4 13.07 -18.48 16.18
N SER A 5 11.98 -17.86 15.75
CA SER A 5 11.52 -17.98 14.36
C SER A 5 12.64 -17.46 13.48
N GLY A 6 13.32 -18.35 12.76
CA GLY A 6 14.33 -17.98 11.76
C GLY A 6 13.76 -16.86 10.89
N GLY A 7 14.53 -15.79 10.72
CA GLY A 7 14.11 -14.64 9.92
C GLY A 7 13.61 -15.09 8.54
N PHE A 8 12.57 -14.45 8.04
CA PHE A 8 12.09 -14.68 6.68
C PHE A 8 13.26 -14.52 5.71
N ASP A 9 13.56 -15.55 4.92
CA ASP A 9 14.59 -15.47 3.88
C ASP A 9 14.00 -14.77 2.65
N TYR A 10 14.70 -13.75 2.16
CA TYR A 10 14.26 -12.94 1.03
C TYR A 10 15.46 -12.50 0.21
N PRO A 11 15.29 -12.29 -1.12
CA PRO A 11 16.38 -11.87 -1.98
C PRO A 11 16.94 -10.53 -1.51
N ARG A 12 18.27 -10.44 -1.43
CA ARG A 12 18.96 -9.17 -1.13
C ARG A 12 19.37 -8.49 -2.41
N ALA A 13 19.10 -7.19 -2.50
CA ALA A 13 19.66 -6.37 -3.58
C ALA A 13 21.13 -6.04 -3.25
N SER A 14 22.04 -6.36 -4.17
CA SER A 14 23.47 -6.04 -4.04
C SER A 14 23.76 -4.68 -4.68
N LYS A 15 24.67 -3.89 -4.09
CA LYS A 15 25.15 -2.62 -4.67
C LYS A 15 24.03 -1.59 -4.90
N VAL A 16 23.05 -1.51 -4.00
CA VAL A 16 22.00 -0.49 -4.09
C VAL A 16 22.60 0.87 -3.71
N HIS A 17 22.49 1.85 -4.61
CA HIS A 17 22.87 3.23 -4.37
C HIS A 17 21.62 4.08 -4.27
N ARG A 18 21.66 5.10 -3.39
CA ARG A 18 20.59 6.10 -3.36
C ARG A 18 20.70 6.94 -4.64
N PRO A 19 19.65 7.06 -5.46
CA PRO A 19 19.60 8.00 -6.56
C PRO A 19 19.79 9.44 -6.09
N SER A 20 20.24 10.32 -7.00
CA SER A 20 20.35 11.75 -6.72
C SER A 20 18.99 12.47 -6.70
N ASP A 21 18.00 11.94 -7.41
CA ASP A 21 16.65 12.48 -7.48
C ASP A 21 15.66 11.61 -6.67
N ASP A 22 14.81 12.26 -5.88
CA ASP A 22 13.74 11.61 -5.14
C ASP A 22 12.68 11.00 -6.08
N GLU A 23 12.55 11.51 -7.31
CA GLU A 23 11.66 10.95 -8.33
C GLU A 23 12.08 9.51 -8.70
N ASP A 24 13.38 9.22 -8.77
CA ASP A 24 13.89 7.88 -9.06
C ASP A 24 13.67 6.92 -7.87
N ILE A 25 13.74 7.43 -6.63
CA ILE A 25 13.46 6.64 -5.42
C ILE A 25 12.04 6.06 -5.45
N ALA A 26 11.08 6.82 -6.01
CA ALA A 26 9.68 6.43 -6.06
C ALA A 26 9.42 5.14 -6.86
N PHE A 27 10.33 4.77 -7.76
CA PHE A 27 10.22 3.60 -8.63
C PHE A 27 11.23 2.49 -8.27
N MET A 28 11.98 2.64 -7.18
CA MET A 28 12.79 1.54 -6.65
C MET A 28 11.89 0.43 -6.10
N SER A 29 12.35 -0.82 -6.22
CA SER A 29 11.65 -1.96 -5.62
C SER A 29 11.68 -1.91 -4.10
N VAL A 30 10.71 -2.57 -3.45
CA VAL A 30 10.66 -2.70 -1.99
C VAL A 30 11.96 -3.26 -1.41
N ILE A 31 12.60 -4.20 -2.11
CA ILE A 31 13.87 -4.80 -1.68
C ILE A 31 15.01 -3.78 -1.72
N GLU A 32 15.08 -2.96 -2.77
CA GLU A 32 16.09 -1.90 -2.87
C GLU A 32 15.87 -0.80 -1.84
N LEU A 33 14.62 -0.38 -1.63
CA LEU A 33 14.26 0.59 -0.58
C LEU A 33 14.60 0.06 0.82
N GLY A 34 14.28 -1.21 1.10
CA GLY A 34 14.65 -1.88 2.35
C GLY A 34 16.17 -1.92 2.56
N GLU A 35 16.94 -2.15 1.50
CA GLU A 35 18.39 -2.12 1.55
C GLU A 35 18.95 -0.70 1.80
N LEU A 36 18.34 0.35 1.21
CA LEU A 36 18.70 1.74 1.51
C LEU A 36 18.47 2.08 2.99
N ILE A 37 17.33 1.67 3.57
CA ILE A 37 17.04 1.86 5.00
C ILE A 37 18.03 1.08 5.85
N ARG A 38 18.19 -0.22 5.59
CA ARG A 38 19.09 -1.11 6.35
C ARG A 38 20.53 -0.62 6.36
N THR A 39 21.00 -0.05 5.26
CA THR A 39 22.35 0.52 5.13
C THR A 39 22.45 2.00 5.51
N LYS A 40 21.36 2.57 6.07
CA LYS A 40 21.26 3.96 6.54
C LYS A 40 21.57 5.01 5.45
N LYS A 41 21.33 4.67 4.18
CA LYS A 41 21.44 5.60 3.03
C LYS A 41 20.20 6.49 2.88
N VAL A 42 19.07 6.06 3.45
CA VAL A 42 17.83 6.82 3.61
C VAL A 42 17.25 6.46 4.97
N THR A 43 16.58 7.39 5.63
CA THR A 43 15.79 7.09 6.84
C THR A 43 14.36 6.72 6.47
N SER A 44 13.65 6.00 7.34
CA SER A 44 12.21 5.76 7.16
C SER A 44 11.43 7.07 7.17
N ARG A 45 11.81 8.02 8.04
CA ARG A 45 11.23 9.36 8.07
C ARG A 45 11.34 10.08 6.71
N GLU A 46 12.52 10.05 6.12
CA GLU A 46 12.79 10.68 4.83
C GLU A 46 12.01 9.99 3.70
N LEU A 47 12.02 8.66 3.66
CA LEU A 47 11.28 7.91 2.65
C LEU A 47 9.76 8.18 2.75
N THR A 48 9.25 8.26 3.98
CA THR A 48 7.85 8.63 4.27
C THR A 48 7.51 10.01 3.73
N ASP A 49 8.41 10.99 3.89
CA ASP A 49 8.23 12.34 3.37
C ASP A 49 8.15 12.36 1.84
N ILE A 50 9.06 11.65 1.16
CA ILE A 50 9.07 11.51 -0.30
C ILE A 50 7.71 11.02 -0.80
N PHE A 51 7.21 9.91 -0.26
CA PHE A 51 5.94 9.33 -0.73
C PHE A 51 4.71 10.16 -0.33
N LEU A 52 4.70 10.79 0.84
CA LEU A 52 3.61 11.72 1.22
C LEU A 52 3.55 12.94 0.29
N ARG A 53 4.70 13.53 -0.07
CA ARG A 53 4.76 14.63 -1.05
C ARG A 53 4.19 14.20 -2.40
N ARG A 54 4.55 13.02 -2.88
CA ARG A 54 4.02 12.45 -4.13
C ARG A 54 2.52 12.19 -4.05
N LEU A 55 2.04 11.56 -2.96
CA LEU A 55 0.61 11.34 -2.73
C LEU A 55 -0.16 12.67 -2.80
N LYS A 56 0.31 13.71 -2.11
CA LYS A 56 -0.30 15.04 -2.10
C LYS A 56 -0.25 15.72 -3.48
N ARG A 57 0.81 15.53 -4.25
CA ARG A 57 0.99 16.09 -5.60
C ARG A 57 0.05 15.46 -6.63
N TYR A 58 -0.03 14.13 -6.67
CA TYR A 58 -0.71 13.42 -7.77
C TYR A 58 -2.14 12.98 -7.43
N SER A 59 -2.50 12.83 -6.15
CA SER A 59 -3.85 12.38 -5.78
C SER A 59 -4.98 13.32 -6.22
N PRO A 60 -4.84 14.66 -6.22
CA PRO A 60 -5.90 15.54 -6.73
C PRO A 60 -6.27 15.25 -8.20
N VAL A 61 -5.30 14.83 -9.01
CA VAL A 61 -5.53 14.42 -10.40
C VAL A 61 -6.06 13.00 -10.45
N LEU A 62 -5.38 12.03 -9.83
CA LEU A 62 -5.73 10.61 -9.96
C LEU A 62 -6.96 10.19 -9.16
N GLN A 63 -7.38 10.97 -8.17
CA GLN A 63 -8.49 10.65 -7.27
C GLN A 63 -8.34 9.27 -6.61
N SER A 64 -7.17 9.01 -6.03
CA SER A 64 -6.76 7.67 -5.56
C SER A 64 -6.67 7.51 -4.04
N VAL A 65 -6.79 8.60 -3.25
CA VAL A 65 -6.65 8.61 -1.79
C VAL A 65 -7.96 9.01 -1.11
N ILE A 66 -8.36 8.27 -0.07
CA ILE A 66 -9.47 8.61 0.82
C ILE A 66 -8.99 9.44 2.01
N THR A 67 -7.88 9.04 2.63
CA THR A 67 -7.37 9.68 3.84
C THR A 67 -5.85 9.52 3.88
N PHE A 68 -5.14 10.63 4.05
CA PHE A 68 -3.73 10.61 4.39
C PHE A 68 -3.58 10.27 5.87
N THR A 69 -2.63 9.41 6.20
CA THR A 69 -2.38 8.98 7.59
C THR A 69 -1.09 9.60 8.12
N GLU A 70 -0.85 10.88 7.79
CA GLU A 70 0.43 11.58 7.99
C GLU A 70 0.98 11.49 9.43
N ASP A 71 0.16 11.78 10.44
CA ASP A 71 0.57 11.68 11.84
C ASP A 71 0.98 10.26 12.24
N LEU A 72 0.20 9.25 11.83
CA LEU A 72 0.52 7.85 12.05
C LEU A 72 1.78 7.44 11.27
N ALA A 73 1.90 7.88 10.03
CA ALA A 73 3.03 7.56 9.16
C ALA A 73 4.33 8.05 9.80
N TYR A 74 4.34 9.30 10.27
CA TYR A 74 5.50 9.87 10.94
C TYR A 74 5.82 9.20 12.27
N LYS A 75 4.81 8.79 13.03
CA LYS A 75 5.02 7.99 14.25
C LYS A 75 5.64 6.63 13.94
N GLN A 76 5.11 5.92 12.95
CA GLN A 76 5.60 4.59 12.55
C GLN A 76 7.00 4.66 11.93
N ALA A 77 7.28 5.71 11.14
CA ALA A 77 8.59 5.94 10.56
C ALA A 77 9.65 6.19 11.64
N LYS A 78 9.31 7.03 12.64
CA LYS A 78 10.17 7.26 13.80
C LYS A 78 10.45 5.95 14.56
N GLU A 79 9.42 5.15 14.80
CA GLU A 79 9.58 3.84 15.47
C GLU A 79 10.50 2.90 14.68
N ALA A 80 10.38 2.87 13.35
CA ALA A 80 11.26 2.09 12.49
C ALA A 80 12.72 2.60 12.55
N ASP A 81 12.95 3.91 12.52
CA ASP A 81 14.28 4.50 12.64
C ASP A 81 14.89 4.21 14.03
N ASP A 82 14.14 4.38 15.11
CA ASP A 82 14.57 4.08 16.49
C ASP A 82 14.96 2.59 16.66
N LEU A 83 14.17 1.67 16.10
CA LEU A 83 14.48 0.24 16.12
C LEU A 83 15.77 -0.08 15.35
N LEU A 84 15.99 0.58 14.20
CA LEU A 84 17.19 0.41 13.40
C LEU A 84 18.43 0.96 14.11
N GLU A 85 18.31 2.07 14.84
CA GLU A 85 19.37 2.61 15.70
C GLU A 85 19.77 1.64 16.82
N GLN A 86 18.80 0.90 17.36
CA GLN A 86 19.02 -0.17 18.35
C GLN A 86 19.57 -1.46 17.71
N GLY A 87 19.88 -1.46 16.41
CA GLY A 87 20.39 -2.63 15.67
C GLY A 87 19.31 -3.66 15.32
N LYS A 88 18.03 -3.33 15.49
CA LYS A 88 16.90 -4.22 15.22
C LYS A 88 16.23 -3.90 13.89
N TYR A 89 16.60 -4.66 12.86
CA TYR A 89 15.97 -4.62 11.54
C TYR A 89 14.94 -5.73 11.40
N LEU A 90 13.67 -5.38 11.16
CA LEU A 90 12.54 -6.32 11.16
C LEU A 90 12.36 -7.11 9.85
N GLY A 91 13.11 -6.77 8.80
CA GLY A 91 13.02 -7.40 7.48
C GLY A 91 12.69 -6.40 6.37
N PRO A 92 12.32 -6.86 5.17
CA PRO A 92 12.30 -6.05 3.95
C PRO A 92 11.21 -4.96 3.93
N LEU A 93 10.23 -5.01 4.85
CA LEU A 93 9.19 -3.99 4.99
C LEU A 93 9.49 -2.97 6.10
N HIS A 94 10.60 -3.13 6.81
CA HIS A 94 11.00 -2.25 7.90
C HIS A 94 11.16 -0.81 7.40
N GLY A 95 10.30 0.09 7.89
CA GLY A 95 10.29 1.50 7.56
C GLY A 95 9.76 1.84 6.16
N ILE A 96 9.18 0.88 5.42
CA ILE A 96 8.72 1.10 4.04
C ILE A 96 7.30 1.70 4.03
N PRO A 97 7.09 2.85 3.36
CA PRO A 97 5.76 3.44 3.16
C PRO A 97 4.84 2.56 2.33
N TYR A 98 3.55 2.52 2.65
CA TYR A 98 2.57 1.78 1.86
C TYR A 98 1.16 2.37 1.92
N GLY A 99 0.35 2.02 0.92
CA GLY A 99 -1.07 2.37 0.87
C GLY A 99 -2.00 1.20 1.20
N LEU A 100 -3.14 1.48 1.82
CA LEU A 100 -4.08 0.45 2.27
C LEU A 100 -5.48 0.72 1.76
N LYS A 101 -6.09 -0.20 1.00
CA LYS A 101 -7.45 -0.05 0.50
C LYS A 101 -8.43 0.28 1.63
N ASP A 102 -9.37 1.16 1.33
CA ASP A 102 -10.31 1.75 2.29
C ASP A 102 -11.46 0.82 2.75
N ILE A 103 -11.25 -0.49 2.64
CA ILE A 103 -12.14 -1.51 3.20
C ILE A 103 -11.52 -2.32 4.34
N ILE A 104 -10.23 -2.07 4.60
CA ILE A 104 -9.46 -2.68 5.68
C ILE A 104 -9.51 -1.74 6.89
N ALA A 105 -10.03 -2.20 8.04
CA ALA A 105 -10.14 -1.33 9.21
C ALA A 105 -8.77 -0.92 9.77
N VAL A 106 -8.65 0.36 10.12
CA VAL A 106 -7.52 0.92 10.87
C VAL A 106 -8.11 1.81 11.97
N PRO A 107 -7.78 1.58 13.26
CA PRO A 107 -8.35 2.34 14.36
C PRO A 107 -8.11 3.84 14.18
N HIS A 108 -9.11 4.66 14.56
CA HIS A 108 -9.11 6.13 14.48
C HIS A 108 -9.03 6.75 13.08
N TYR A 109 -8.85 5.95 12.03
CA TYR A 109 -8.85 6.42 10.64
C TYR A 109 -10.13 6.02 9.93
N LYS A 110 -10.53 6.83 8.94
CA LYS A 110 -11.70 6.53 8.13
C LYS A 110 -11.55 5.18 7.43
N THR A 111 -12.64 4.43 7.43
CA THR A 111 -12.81 3.20 6.66
C THR A 111 -14.21 3.26 6.07
N THR A 112 -14.32 3.89 4.91
CA THR A 112 -15.60 4.38 4.34
C THR A 112 -16.23 3.43 3.35
N TRP A 113 -15.48 2.41 2.96
CA TRP A 113 -15.88 1.45 1.94
C TRP A 113 -16.16 2.08 0.56
N GLY A 114 -15.61 3.28 0.30
CA GLY A 114 -15.90 4.04 -0.91
C GLY A 114 -17.35 4.53 -1.01
N SER A 115 -18.18 4.26 0.00
CA SER A 115 -19.62 4.48 -0.02
C SER A 115 -20.01 5.85 0.50
N ARG A 116 -20.98 6.49 -0.15
CA ARG A 116 -21.51 7.79 0.28
C ARG A 116 -22.16 7.71 1.66
N THR A 117 -22.84 6.60 1.95
CA THR A 117 -23.49 6.34 3.24
C THR A 117 -22.48 6.27 4.39
N PHE A 118 -21.31 5.68 4.13
CA PHE A 118 -20.27 5.45 5.13
C PHE A 118 -19.09 6.43 5.02
N LYS A 119 -19.25 7.56 4.32
CA LYS A 119 -18.19 8.54 4.03
C LYS A 119 -17.43 9.05 5.28
N ASN A 120 -18.09 9.09 6.43
CA ASN A 120 -17.52 9.54 7.70
C ASN A 120 -17.28 8.40 8.70
N GLN A 121 -17.43 7.14 8.27
CA GLN A 121 -17.26 5.98 9.14
C GLN A 121 -15.81 5.86 9.59
N VAL A 122 -15.65 5.69 10.91
CA VAL A 122 -14.42 5.31 11.59
C VAL A 122 -14.74 4.04 12.37
N LEU A 123 -13.92 3.00 12.18
CA LEU A 123 -14.11 1.72 12.83
C LEU A 123 -13.03 1.55 13.89
N ASP A 124 -13.43 1.25 15.12
CA ASP A 124 -12.50 0.96 16.21
C ASP A 124 -12.07 -0.51 16.17
N MET A 125 -11.54 -0.94 15.02
CA MET A 125 -11.09 -2.30 14.75
C MET A 125 -9.72 -2.27 14.08
N GLU A 126 -8.86 -3.21 14.47
CA GLU A 126 -7.51 -3.34 13.91
C GLU A 126 -7.43 -4.59 13.03
N ALA A 127 -7.60 -4.40 11.71
CA ALA A 127 -7.60 -5.52 10.78
C ALA A 127 -6.30 -6.34 10.82
N TYR A 128 -6.42 -7.66 10.71
CA TYR A 128 -5.28 -8.58 10.85
C TYR A 128 -4.12 -8.23 9.91
N VAL A 129 -4.42 -7.93 8.63
CA VAL A 129 -3.39 -7.54 7.65
C VAL A 129 -2.67 -6.24 8.03
N TYR A 130 -3.38 -5.25 8.56
CA TYR A 130 -2.79 -4.02 9.05
C TYR A 130 -1.87 -4.29 10.25
N LYS A 131 -2.35 -5.09 11.22
CA LYS A 131 -1.55 -5.52 12.37
C LYS A 131 -0.25 -6.22 11.94
N ARG A 132 -0.30 -7.13 10.96
CA ARG A 132 0.89 -7.82 10.44
C ARG A 132 1.89 -6.88 9.77
N LEU A 133 1.41 -5.92 8.97
CA LEU A 133 2.26 -4.92 8.32
C LEU A 133 2.91 -3.98 9.34
N LYS A 134 2.15 -3.52 10.33
CA LYS A 134 2.64 -2.73 11.46
C LYS A 134 3.71 -3.50 12.25
N SER A 135 3.49 -4.77 12.57
CA SER A 135 4.50 -5.62 13.24
C SER A 135 5.76 -5.87 12.41
N ALA A 136 5.68 -5.77 11.08
CA ALA A 136 6.84 -5.85 10.18
C ALA A 136 7.58 -4.50 10.02
N GLY A 137 7.12 -3.44 10.70
CA GLY A 137 7.69 -2.10 10.63
C GLY A 137 7.25 -1.28 9.42
N ALA A 138 6.25 -1.71 8.65
CA ALA A 138 5.75 -0.96 7.50
C ALA A 138 5.01 0.32 7.94
N VAL A 139 5.11 1.37 7.13
CA VAL A 139 4.60 2.71 7.44
C VAL A 139 3.36 3.01 6.60
N LEU A 140 2.19 3.10 7.24
CA LEU A 140 0.94 3.41 6.54
C LEU A 140 0.91 4.91 6.23
N VAL A 141 0.93 5.27 4.93
CA VAL A 141 0.88 6.68 4.49
C VAL A 141 -0.49 7.12 3.99
N ALA A 142 -1.32 6.19 3.52
CA ALA A 142 -2.65 6.53 3.02
C ALA A 142 -3.64 5.36 3.04
N LYS A 143 -4.89 5.69 3.30
CA LYS A 143 -6.08 4.90 2.94
C LYS A 143 -6.43 5.18 1.48
N LEU A 144 -6.38 4.16 0.64
CA LEU A 144 -6.55 4.27 -0.82
C LEU A 144 -7.96 3.91 -1.27
N VAL A 145 -8.40 4.58 -2.33
CA VAL A 145 -9.76 4.47 -2.87
C VAL A 145 -10.13 3.04 -3.24
N THR A 146 -11.38 2.72 -2.93
CA THR A 146 -12.11 1.55 -3.41
C THR A 146 -13.38 2.03 -4.10
N GLY A 147 -13.85 1.33 -5.13
CA GLY A 147 -15.24 1.51 -5.55
C GLY A 147 -16.21 1.11 -4.43
N SER A 148 -17.46 1.53 -4.54
CA SER A 148 -18.47 1.48 -3.49
C SER A 148 -19.40 0.28 -3.67
N PRO A 149 -19.64 -0.55 -2.65
CA PRO A 149 -18.76 -1.03 -1.58
C PRO A 149 -17.93 -2.21 -2.08
N ALA A 150 -16.76 -1.91 -2.63
CA ALA A 150 -15.82 -2.81 -3.30
C ALA A 150 -16.37 -3.59 -4.52
N TYR A 151 -17.44 -3.09 -5.15
CA TYR A 151 -18.06 -3.73 -6.32
C TYR A 151 -17.41 -3.30 -7.66
N ASP A 152 -17.48 -2.01 -7.99
CA ASP A 152 -16.93 -1.42 -9.23
C ASP A 152 -15.77 -0.46 -8.91
N ASP A 153 -15.52 0.59 -9.71
CA ASP A 153 -14.54 1.65 -9.45
C ASP A 153 -15.15 3.02 -9.15
N ILE A 154 -16.47 3.09 -8.94
CA ILE A 154 -17.18 4.33 -8.61
C ILE A 154 -17.23 4.47 -7.09
N TRP A 155 -16.84 5.63 -6.57
CA TRP A 155 -16.86 5.92 -5.14
C TRP A 155 -17.48 7.29 -4.88
N PHE A 156 -17.77 7.61 -3.62
CA PHE A 156 -18.48 8.86 -3.29
C PHE A 156 -17.77 10.14 -3.76
N GLY A 157 -16.46 10.06 -4.03
CA GLY A 157 -15.61 11.15 -4.50
C GLY A 157 -15.37 11.17 -6.02
N GLY A 158 -15.96 10.25 -6.78
CA GLY A 158 -15.80 10.19 -8.24
C GLY A 158 -15.33 8.80 -8.70
N ARG A 159 -14.28 8.78 -9.52
CA ARG A 159 -13.73 7.56 -10.12
C ARG A 159 -12.22 7.74 -10.31
N THR A 160 -11.42 6.81 -9.78
CA THR A 160 -9.95 6.91 -9.86
C THR A 160 -9.48 6.84 -11.32
N ARG A 161 -8.68 7.83 -11.72
CA ARG A 161 -8.16 7.96 -13.08
C ARG A 161 -6.93 7.10 -13.29
N ASN A 162 -6.76 6.63 -14.52
CA ASN A 162 -5.61 5.83 -14.91
C ASN A 162 -4.35 6.71 -15.00
N PRO A 163 -3.23 6.35 -14.35
CA PRO A 163 -2.01 7.14 -14.42
C PRO A 163 -1.34 7.17 -15.80
N TRP A 164 -1.70 6.24 -16.71
CA TRP A 164 -1.22 6.22 -18.08
C TRP A 164 -2.02 7.11 -19.03
N ASN A 165 -3.30 7.33 -18.72
CA ASN A 165 -4.19 8.23 -19.44
C ASN A 165 -5.26 8.77 -18.50
N ILE A 166 -5.16 10.06 -18.14
CA ILE A 166 -6.06 10.69 -17.15
C ILE A 166 -7.48 10.92 -17.68
N GLU A 167 -7.74 10.68 -18.97
CA GLU A 167 -9.09 10.64 -19.55
C GLU A 167 -9.75 9.27 -19.39
N GLU A 168 -9.00 8.26 -18.92
CA GLU A 168 -9.46 6.91 -18.64
C GLU A 168 -9.44 6.60 -17.13
N PHE A 169 -10.03 5.46 -16.76
CA PHE A 169 -10.16 5.02 -15.37
C PHE A 169 -9.37 3.73 -15.09
N SER A 170 -9.07 3.53 -13.81
CA SER A 170 -8.20 2.47 -13.32
C SER A 170 -8.83 1.08 -13.19
N ASN A 171 -10.13 0.93 -13.48
CA ASN A 171 -10.92 -0.25 -13.09
C ASN A 171 -10.95 -0.48 -11.57
N GLY A 172 -11.77 -1.43 -11.15
CA GLY A 172 -12.12 -1.59 -9.75
C GLY A 172 -12.25 -3.03 -9.30
N SER A 173 -12.43 -3.25 -8.00
CA SER A 173 -12.61 -2.20 -6.99
C SER A 173 -11.36 -1.72 -6.27
N SER A 174 -10.18 -2.32 -6.48
CA SER A 174 -8.91 -1.81 -5.93
C SER A 174 -8.29 -0.72 -6.81
N ALA A 175 -9.09 0.27 -7.20
CA ALA A 175 -8.69 1.34 -8.11
C ALA A 175 -7.55 2.21 -7.53
N GLY A 176 -7.71 2.68 -6.29
CA GLY A 176 -6.71 3.48 -5.59
C GLY A 176 -5.36 2.77 -5.40
N PRO A 177 -5.34 1.52 -4.88
CA PRO A 177 -4.12 0.71 -4.80
C PRO A 177 -3.37 0.57 -6.12
N ALA A 178 -4.04 0.22 -7.22
CA ALA A 178 -3.37 0.03 -8.51
C ALA A 178 -2.85 1.36 -9.07
N ALA A 179 -3.67 2.41 -9.08
CA ALA A 179 -3.30 3.71 -9.62
C ALA A 179 -2.15 4.36 -8.84
N SER A 180 -2.21 4.33 -7.51
CA SER A 180 -1.19 4.95 -6.65
C SER A 180 0.15 4.21 -6.76
N THR A 181 0.10 2.89 -6.91
CA THR A 181 1.30 2.06 -7.08
C THR A 181 1.93 2.29 -8.45
N ALA A 182 1.12 2.34 -9.52
CA ALA A 182 1.58 2.59 -10.89
C ALA A 182 2.21 3.99 -11.05
N ALA A 183 1.64 5.01 -10.41
CA ALA A 183 2.15 6.38 -10.43
C ALA A 183 3.39 6.61 -9.52
N GLY A 184 3.89 5.57 -8.85
CA GLY A 184 4.98 5.70 -7.88
C GLY A 184 4.60 6.53 -6.65
N MET A 185 3.31 6.66 -6.31
CA MET A 185 2.87 7.39 -5.11
C MET A 185 3.06 6.57 -3.83
N VAL A 186 3.12 5.25 -3.95
CA VAL A 186 3.53 4.32 -2.90
C VAL A 186 4.34 3.18 -3.54
N PRO A 187 5.37 2.66 -2.85
CA PRO A 187 6.16 1.56 -3.39
C PRO A 187 5.39 0.24 -3.33
N PHE A 188 4.36 0.09 -2.49
CA PHE A 188 3.39 -1.00 -2.58
C PHE A 188 2.07 -0.62 -1.91
N ALA A 189 1.02 -1.41 -2.15
CA ALA A 189 -0.29 -1.20 -1.57
C ALA A 189 -0.96 -2.51 -1.14
N ILE A 190 -2.12 -2.45 -0.49
CA ILE A 190 -2.94 -3.64 -0.20
C ILE A 190 -4.34 -3.38 -0.73
N GLY A 191 -4.94 -4.37 -1.39
CA GLY A 191 -6.25 -4.29 -2.04
C GLY A 191 -6.94 -5.66 -2.13
N SER A 192 -8.24 -5.66 -2.40
CA SER A 192 -9.14 -6.85 -2.33
C SER A 192 -9.45 -7.38 -3.67
N GLU A 193 -9.82 -8.65 -3.70
CA GLU A 193 -10.58 -9.23 -4.78
C GLU A 193 -11.67 -10.18 -4.32
N THR A 194 -12.85 -10.01 -4.93
CA THR A 194 -13.95 -10.97 -4.88
C THR A 194 -14.01 -11.70 -6.23
N VAL A 195 -14.13 -10.93 -7.32
CA VAL A 195 -14.20 -11.43 -8.71
C VAL A 195 -13.40 -10.52 -9.64
N GLY A 196 -12.08 -10.44 -9.47
CA GLY A 196 -11.18 -9.63 -10.30
C GLY A 196 -10.79 -8.24 -9.77
N SER A 197 -11.20 -7.86 -8.56
CA SER A 197 -10.97 -6.52 -8.02
C SER A 197 -9.49 -6.16 -7.70
N ILE A 198 -8.54 -7.07 -7.88
CA ILE A 198 -7.08 -6.86 -7.90
C ILE A 198 -6.59 -6.97 -9.34
N THR A 199 -6.93 -8.06 -10.03
CA THR A 199 -6.36 -8.41 -11.33
C THR A 199 -6.80 -7.45 -12.44
N TYR A 200 -8.06 -7.02 -12.47
CA TYR A 200 -8.54 -6.02 -13.44
C TYR A 200 -7.85 -4.66 -13.30
N PRO A 201 -7.81 -4.02 -12.12
CA PRO A 201 -7.12 -2.75 -11.98
C PRO A 201 -5.61 -2.86 -12.15
N ALA A 202 -5.01 -4.00 -11.78
CA ALA A 202 -3.58 -4.25 -12.00
C ALA A 202 -3.23 -4.32 -13.49
N ALA A 203 -3.99 -5.11 -14.27
CA ALA A 203 -3.82 -5.17 -15.72
C ALA A 203 -4.05 -3.80 -16.38
N ARG A 204 -5.04 -3.05 -15.89
CA ARG A 204 -5.40 -1.73 -16.42
C ARG A 204 -4.36 -0.64 -16.11
N CYS A 205 -3.74 -0.70 -14.93
CA CYS A 205 -2.72 0.27 -14.51
C CYS A 205 -1.29 -0.23 -14.76
N GLY A 206 -1.09 -1.38 -15.41
CA GLY A 206 0.23 -1.88 -15.76
C GLY A 206 1.11 -2.24 -14.55
N VAL A 207 0.52 -2.76 -13.48
CA VAL A 207 1.28 -3.18 -12.27
C VAL A 207 1.21 -4.68 -12.06
N ALA A 208 2.28 -5.23 -11.50
CA ALA A 208 2.27 -6.62 -11.05
C ALA A 208 1.35 -6.76 -9.84
N ALA A 209 0.50 -7.79 -9.86
CA ALA A 209 -0.37 -8.12 -8.75
C ALA A 209 -0.45 -9.63 -8.56
N LEU A 210 -0.61 -10.04 -7.31
CA LEU A 210 -0.61 -11.44 -6.93
C LEU A 210 -1.96 -11.73 -6.25
N ARG A 211 -2.62 -12.86 -6.59
CA ARG A 211 -3.90 -13.33 -5.99
C ARG A 211 -3.73 -14.67 -5.23
N PRO A 212 -3.94 -14.80 -3.89
CA PRO A 212 -3.50 -15.96 -3.12
C PRO A 212 -4.41 -17.13 -3.29
N THR A 213 -3.85 -18.28 -2.97
CA THR A 213 -4.66 -19.42 -2.57
C THR A 213 -5.54 -18.99 -1.41
N PHE A 214 -6.84 -19.22 -1.55
CA PHE A 214 -7.82 -18.89 -0.53
C PHE A 214 -7.41 -19.42 0.85
N GLY A 215 -7.65 -18.62 1.90
CA GLY A 215 -7.30 -18.95 3.28
C GLY A 215 -5.85 -18.62 3.70
N THR A 216 -4.96 -18.21 2.78
CA THR A 216 -3.56 -17.90 3.12
C THR A 216 -3.42 -16.63 3.98
N VAL A 217 -4.32 -15.65 3.83
CA VAL A 217 -4.30 -14.37 4.55
C VAL A 217 -5.65 -14.19 5.24
N ALA A 218 -5.66 -13.98 6.55
CA ALA A 218 -6.88 -13.76 7.31
C ALA A 218 -7.51 -12.38 6.98
N TRP A 219 -8.85 -12.34 6.92
CA TRP A 219 -9.63 -11.15 6.57
C TRP A 219 -10.38 -10.51 7.74
N THR A 220 -10.00 -10.85 8.98
CA THR A 220 -10.60 -10.28 10.19
C THR A 220 -10.59 -8.75 10.13
N ASP A 221 -11.75 -8.15 10.38
CA ASP A 221 -12.04 -6.70 10.33
C ASP A 221 -11.81 -6.02 8.97
N VAL A 222 -12.04 -6.78 7.90
CA VAL A 222 -12.13 -6.28 6.52
C VAL A 222 -13.58 -6.41 6.05
N MET A 223 -14.11 -5.38 5.39
CA MET A 223 -15.49 -5.45 4.87
C MET A 223 -15.63 -6.54 3.82
N SER A 224 -16.71 -7.30 3.95
CA SER A 224 -17.07 -8.44 3.11
C SER A 224 -18.27 -8.10 2.23
N ILE A 225 -18.13 -8.24 0.90
CA ILE A 225 -19.27 -8.18 -0.04
C ILE A 225 -20.06 -9.50 -0.02
N SER A 226 -19.38 -10.61 0.19
CA SER A 226 -19.95 -11.95 0.14
C SER A 226 -19.08 -12.89 0.96
N GLU A 227 -19.58 -13.45 2.05
CA GLU A 227 -18.75 -14.31 2.91
C GLU A 227 -18.30 -15.61 2.23
N SER A 228 -19.11 -16.11 1.27
CA SER A 228 -18.74 -17.26 0.44
C SER A 228 -17.85 -16.89 -0.74
N LEU A 229 -17.89 -15.64 -1.24
CA LEU A 229 -17.14 -15.17 -2.40
C LEU A 229 -16.07 -14.11 -2.13
N VAL A 230 -15.78 -13.74 -0.88
CA VAL A 230 -14.68 -12.84 -0.49
C VAL A 230 -13.36 -13.63 -0.61
N PHE A 231 -13.13 -14.04 -1.85
CA PHE A 231 -12.30 -15.14 -2.31
C PHE A 231 -10.86 -14.73 -2.60
N SER A 232 -10.45 -13.49 -2.34
CA SER A 232 -9.08 -13.10 -2.61
C SER A 232 -8.63 -11.87 -1.83
N TRP A 233 -7.65 -12.07 -0.95
CA TRP A 233 -6.80 -10.97 -0.51
C TRP A 233 -5.37 -11.44 -0.47
N LYS A 234 -4.57 -10.99 -1.43
CA LYS A 234 -3.11 -11.00 -1.32
C LYS A 234 -2.63 -9.60 -1.06
N LEU A 235 -1.61 -9.55 -0.21
CA LEU A 235 -0.58 -8.54 -0.17
C LEU A 235 -0.24 -8.06 -1.60
N PHE A 236 -0.34 -6.77 -1.91
CA PHE A 236 0.36 -6.27 -3.09
C PHE A 236 1.79 -6.01 -2.62
N VAL A 237 2.75 -6.60 -3.30
CA VAL A 237 4.13 -6.15 -3.27
C VAL A 237 4.37 -5.69 -4.69
N ASN A 238 4.67 -4.40 -4.85
CA ASN A 238 5.07 -3.94 -6.15
C ASN A 238 6.53 -4.35 -6.42
N ILE A 239 6.77 -4.65 -7.69
CA ILE A 239 8.03 -4.38 -8.38
C ILE A 239 7.60 -3.55 -9.58
N VAL A 240 7.62 -2.20 -9.49
CA VAL A 240 7.51 -1.38 -10.70
C VAL A 240 8.92 -1.21 -11.21
N ARG A 241 9.17 -1.79 -12.38
CA ARG A 241 9.98 -1.10 -13.39
C ARG A 241 8.97 -0.59 -14.41
N LEU A 242 8.80 0.73 -14.46
CA LEU A 242 8.12 1.38 -15.56
C LEU A 242 9.04 1.19 -16.78
N VAL A 243 8.61 0.43 -17.79
CA VAL A 243 9.13 0.67 -19.14
C VAL A 243 8.35 1.88 -19.64
N LEU A 244 8.87 3.08 -19.39
CA LEU A 244 8.46 4.20 -20.22
C LEU A 244 8.99 3.92 -21.62
N ILE A 245 8.05 3.74 -22.54
CA ILE A 245 8.30 4.10 -23.93
C ILE A 245 8.65 5.59 -23.90
N SER A 246 9.85 5.88 -24.40
CA SER A 246 10.36 7.21 -24.75
C SER A 246 9.36 8.03 -25.56
#